data_AF-C7XUC5-F1
#
_entry.id   AF-C7XUC5-F1
#
_cell.length_a   1.000
_cell.length_b   1.000
_cell.length_c   1.000
_cell.angle_alpha   90.00
_cell.angle_beta   90.00
_cell.angle_gamma   90.00
#
_symmetry.space_group_name_H-M   'P 1'
#
loop_
_entity.id
_entity.type
_entity.pdbx_description
1 polymer ?
#
loop_
_entity_poly.entity_id
_entity_poly.type
_entity_poly.pdbx_seq_one_letter_code
_entity_poly.pdbx_strand_id
1 'polypeptide(L)'
;MWTMKNNKKVWIVSICTIILTVILIVLSLLWSQRNVNNLTKWHNAKMSPVIMIPGSSASVNRFDRLVNQLNRHRKNPHSLLKVKVMKDDKIQYSGRIRPDDNEPIIVVGFENNHDGYSNIQQQARWFNLVFRELTKQYNFNNFKAIGHSNGGLIYTYFL
;
A
#
# COMPACT_ATOMS: atom_id res chain seq x y z
N MET A 1 10.43 14.32 -70.27
CA MET A 1 11.54 13.72 -69.48
C MET A 1 11.10 13.67 -68.02
N TRP A 2 10.48 12.55 -67.59
CA TRP A 2 9.90 12.42 -66.24
C TRP A 2 10.80 11.52 -65.40
N THR A 3 11.41 12.08 -64.36
CA THR A 3 12.49 11.44 -63.59
C THR A 3 11.94 10.46 -62.56
N MET A 4 12.13 9.14 -62.79
CA MET A 4 11.91 8.08 -61.80
C MET A 4 13.03 8.05 -60.73
N LYS A 5 13.15 9.11 -59.90
CA LYS A 5 14.21 9.21 -58.86
C LYS A 5 13.71 9.02 -57.42
N ASN A 6 12.40 8.88 -57.18
CA ASN A 6 11.82 8.90 -55.82
C ASN A 6 11.35 7.55 -55.22
N ASN A 7 11.28 6.45 -55.98
CA ASN A 7 10.71 5.18 -55.47
C ASN A 7 11.55 4.53 -54.35
N LYS A 8 12.89 4.64 -54.39
CA LYS A 8 13.75 4.11 -53.31
C LYS A 8 13.55 4.85 -51.99
N LYS A 9 13.37 6.17 -52.03
CA LYS A 9 13.09 6.98 -50.83
C LYS A 9 11.74 6.62 -50.22
N VAL A 10 10.71 6.46 -51.06
CA VAL A 10 9.38 6.00 -50.63
C VAL A 10 9.47 4.64 -49.96
N TRP A 11 10.21 3.69 -50.55
CA TRP A 11 10.37 2.34 -50.00
C TRP A 11 11.12 2.32 -48.66
N ILE A 12 12.18 3.12 -48.53
CA ILE A 12 12.91 3.28 -47.26
C ILE A 12 12.00 3.89 -46.18
N VAL A 13 11.23 4.93 -46.52
CA VAL A 13 10.27 5.55 -45.60
C VAL A 13 9.22 4.53 -45.17
N SER A 14 8.64 3.74 -46.10
CA SER A 14 7.67 2.70 -45.76
C SER A 14 8.23 1.66 -44.78
N ILE A 15 9.47 1.21 -44.99
CA ILE A 15 10.13 0.26 -44.08
C ILE A 15 10.36 0.88 -42.71
N CYS A 16 10.85 2.11 -42.65
CA CYS A 16 11.05 2.82 -41.38
C CYS A 16 9.72 2.97 -40.62
N THR A 17 8.63 3.28 -41.31
CA THR A 17 7.29 3.39 -40.71
C THR A 17 6.81 2.05 -40.16
N ILE A 18 7.01 0.95 -40.88
CA ILE A 18 6.66 -0.40 -40.42
C ILE A 18 7.47 -0.76 -39.17
N ILE A 19 8.80 -0.55 -39.20
CA ILE A 19 9.68 -0.82 -38.05
C ILE A 19 9.24 -0.02 -36.82
N LEU A 20 8.99 1.28 -37.00
CA LEU A 20 8.50 2.15 -35.92
C LEU A 20 7.17 1.62 -35.35
N THR A 21 6.25 1.18 -36.21
CA THR A 21 4.94 0.66 -35.80
C THR A 21 5.10 -0.63 -34.98
N VAL A 22 5.96 -1.55 -35.43
CA VAL A 22 6.26 -2.79 -34.69
C VAL A 22 6.88 -2.49 -33.33
N ILE A 23 7.81 -1.54 -33.25
CA ILE A 23 8.41 -1.11 -31.97
C ILE A 23 7.32 -0.57 -31.02
N LEU A 24 6.43 0.30 -31.51
CA LEU A 24 5.34 0.84 -30.70
C LEU A 24 4.38 -0.25 -30.21
N ILE A 25 4.05 -1.25 -31.05
CA ILE A 25 3.22 -2.40 -30.66
C ILE A 25 3.90 -3.21 -29.56
N VAL A 26 5.19 -3.54 -29.70
CA VAL A 26 5.94 -4.31 -28.69
C VAL A 26 5.99 -3.55 -27.37
N LEU A 27 6.31 -2.25 -27.39
CA LEU A 27 6.31 -1.41 -26.19
C LEU A 27 4.94 -1.37 -25.52
N SER A 28 3.86 -1.24 -26.30
CA SER A 28 2.49 -1.24 -25.81
C SER A 28 2.10 -2.57 -25.16
N LEU A 29 2.44 -3.71 -25.77
CA LEU A 29 2.14 -5.03 -25.24
C LEU A 29 2.88 -5.31 -23.93
N LEU A 30 4.17 -4.95 -23.85
CA LEU A 30 4.97 -5.10 -22.63
C LEU A 30 4.42 -4.24 -21.47
N TRP A 31 3.98 -3.02 -21.76
CA TRP A 31 3.36 -2.15 -20.76
C TRP A 31 2.00 -2.67 -20.32
N SER A 32 1.15 -3.09 -21.27
CA SER A 32 -0.19 -3.62 -21.01
C SER A 32 -0.16 -4.87 -20.13
N GLN A 33 0.71 -5.84 -20.43
CA GLN A 33 0.84 -7.06 -19.60
C GLN A 33 1.25 -6.75 -18.15
N ARG A 34 2.16 -5.80 -17.94
CA ARG A 34 2.55 -5.36 -16.59
C ARG A 34 1.39 -4.69 -15.87
N ASN A 35 0.66 -3.83 -16.57
CA ASN A 35 -0.47 -3.11 -15.99
C ASN A 35 -1.62 -4.05 -15.61
N VAL A 36 -2.00 -4.95 -16.52
CA VAL A 36 -3.03 -5.98 -16.29
C VAL A 36 -2.63 -6.87 -15.11
N ASN A 37 -1.39 -7.36 -15.05
CA ASN A 37 -0.94 -8.20 -13.95
C ASN A 37 -1.04 -7.50 -12.59
N ASN A 38 -0.69 -6.20 -12.52
CA ASN A 38 -0.81 -5.42 -11.29
C ASN A 38 -2.28 -5.19 -10.93
N LEU A 39 -3.12 -4.86 -11.90
CA LEU A 39 -4.56 -4.68 -11.71
C LEU A 39 -5.23 -5.97 -11.25
N THR A 40 -4.89 -7.12 -11.84
CA THR A 40 -5.42 -8.42 -11.45
C THR A 40 -5.00 -8.78 -10.02
N LYS A 41 -3.74 -8.53 -9.63
CA LYS A 41 -3.29 -8.73 -8.24
C LYS A 41 -4.04 -7.84 -7.26
N TRP A 42 -4.21 -6.57 -7.60
CA TRP A 42 -4.91 -5.61 -6.76
C TRP A 42 -6.41 -5.93 -6.66
N HIS A 43 -7.07 -6.28 -7.77
CA HIS A 43 -8.48 -6.67 -7.79
C HIS A 43 -8.74 -7.96 -7.02
N ASN A 44 -7.83 -8.95 -7.15
CA ASN A 44 -7.92 -10.24 -6.47
C ASN A 44 -7.34 -10.22 -5.04
N ALA A 45 -7.00 -9.05 -4.50
CA ALA A 45 -6.51 -8.93 -3.14
C ALA A 45 -7.57 -9.41 -2.15
N LYS A 46 -7.29 -10.53 -1.48
CA LYS A 46 -8.21 -11.13 -0.49
C LYS A 46 -8.06 -10.52 0.91
N MET A 47 -6.88 -9.96 1.20
CA MET A 47 -6.58 -9.41 2.51
C MET A 47 -7.31 -8.07 2.72
N SER A 48 -7.98 -7.95 3.86
CA SER A 48 -8.68 -6.77 4.37
C SER A 48 -8.24 -6.55 5.83
N PRO A 49 -7.06 -5.95 6.08
CA PRO A 49 -6.55 -5.82 7.43
C PRO A 49 -7.41 -4.88 8.27
N VAL A 50 -7.45 -5.15 9.58
CA VAL A 50 -7.97 -4.20 10.56
C VAL A 50 -6.79 -3.39 11.08
N ILE A 51 -6.72 -2.12 10.72
CA ILE A 51 -5.65 -1.23 11.17
C ILE A 51 -6.15 -0.43 12.37
N MET A 52 -5.42 -0.51 13.48
CA MET A 52 -5.77 0.14 14.74
C MET A 52 -4.73 1.20 15.10
N ILE A 53 -5.19 2.40 15.49
CA ILE A 53 -4.34 3.50 15.96
C ILE A 53 -4.74 3.86 17.39
N PRO A 54 -3.82 3.78 18.38
CA PRO A 54 -4.11 4.12 19.75
C PRO A 54 -4.13 5.64 19.95
N GLY A 55 -4.63 6.09 21.11
CA GLY A 55 -4.68 7.50 21.47
C GLY A 55 -3.39 8.02 22.10
N SER A 56 -3.46 9.23 22.66
CA SER A 56 -2.30 9.85 23.31
C SER A 56 -1.81 9.09 24.54
N SER A 57 -0.51 9.21 24.79
CA SER A 57 0.22 8.53 25.87
C SER A 57 0.07 7.00 25.87
N ALA A 58 -0.53 6.43 24.82
CA ALA A 58 -0.68 5.00 24.66
C ALA A 58 0.47 4.42 23.85
N SER A 59 0.97 3.27 24.30
CA SER A 59 1.96 2.52 23.54
C SER A 59 1.28 1.69 22.44
N VAL A 60 2.10 1.16 21.53
CA VAL A 60 1.66 0.22 20.48
C VAL A 60 1.03 -1.07 21.06
N ASN A 61 1.19 -1.34 22.35
CA ASN A 61 0.62 -2.50 23.04
C ASN A 61 -0.81 -2.24 23.58
N ARG A 62 -1.37 -1.04 23.37
CA ARG A 62 -2.67 -0.64 23.94
C ARG A 62 -3.81 -1.60 23.58
N PHE A 63 -3.77 -2.20 22.39
CA PHE A 63 -4.81 -3.11 21.90
C PHE A 63 -4.52 -4.60 22.18
N ASP A 64 -3.39 -4.96 22.81
CA ASP A 64 -3.01 -6.36 23.00
C ASP A 64 -4.11 -7.19 23.69
N ARG A 65 -4.68 -6.63 24.75
CA ARG A 65 -5.76 -7.29 25.49
C ARG A 65 -7.01 -7.48 24.62
N LEU A 66 -7.37 -6.47 23.82
CA LEU A 66 -8.49 -6.55 22.90
C LEU A 66 -8.25 -7.65 21.86
N VAL A 67 -7.07 -7.66 21.23
CA VAL A 67 -6.71 -8.68 20.23
C VAL A 67 -6.72 -10.08 20.83
N ASN A 68 -6.17 -10.26 22.02
CA ASN A 68 -6.20 -11.53 22.73
C ASN A 68 -7.62 -11.99 23.04
N GLN A 69 -8.52 -11.06 23.39
CA GLN A 69 -9.93 -11.37 23.61
C GLN A 69 -10.66 -11.72 22.30
N LEU A 70 -10.42 -10.99 21.20
CA LEU A 70 -11.01 -11.26 19.89
C LEU A 70 -10.58 -12.63 19.34
N ASN A 71 -9.35 -13.01 19.60
CA ASN A 71 -8.80 -14.30 19.18
C ASN A 71 -9.19 -15.46 20.12
N ARG A 72 -9.81 -15.17 21.27
CA ARG A 72 -10.18 -16.20 22.25
C ARG A 72 -11.22 -17.13 21.63
N HIS A 73 -10.93 -18.43 21.62
CA HIS A 73 -11.77 -19.50 21.05
C HIS A 73 -12.01 -19.42 19.53
N ARG A 74 -11.24 -18.61 18.78
CA ARG A 74 -11.27 -18.66 17.33
C ARG A 74 -10.48 -19.85 16.80
N LYS A 75 -11.08 -20.61 15.90
CA LYS A 75 -10.39 -21.67 15.13
C LYS A 75 -9.23 -21.10 14.30
N ASN A 76 -9.46 -19.93 13.71
CA ASN A 76 -8.47 -19.18 12.94
C ASN A 76 -8.28 -17.79 13.58
N PRO A 77 -7.31 -17.64 14.51
CA PRO A 77 -7.03 -16.36 15.14
C PRO A 77 -6.43 -15.37 14.12
N HIS A 78 -6.76 -14.10 14.30
CA HIS A 78 -6.16 -12.99 13.56
C HIS A 78 -4.69 -12.84 13.96
N SER A 79 -3.83 -12.71 12.97
CA SER A 79 -2.42 -12.34 13.15
C SER A 79 -2.34 -10.94 13.74
N LEU A 80 -1.32 -10.69 14.55
CA LEU A 80 -1.05 -9.37 15.11
C LEU A 80 0.31 -8.88 14.60
N LEU A 81 0.28 -7.77 13.85
CA LEU A 81 1.46 -7.00 13.49
C LEU A 81 1.41 -5.66 14.22
N LYS A 82 2.50 -5.30 14.87
CA LYS A 82 2.67 -4.01 15.54
C LYS A 82 3.71 -3.21 14.80
N VAL A 83 3.37 -1.98 14.47
CA VAL A 83 4.22 -1.03 13.77
C VAL A 83 4.39 0.19 14.68
N LYS A 84 5.61 0.45 15.13
CA LYS A 84 5.94 1.63 15.93
C LYS A 84 6.77 2.59 15.09
N VAL A 85 6.26 3.79 14.85
CA VAL A 85 6.99 4.85 14.16
C VAL A 85 7.74 5.69 15.19
N MET A 86 9.05 5.79 15.01
CA MET A 86 9.96 6.57 15.85
C MET A 86 9.97 8.04 15.39
N LYS A 87 10.46 8.95 16.25
CA LYS A 87 10.51 10.40 15.95
C LYS A 87 11.43 10.77 14.79
N ASP A 88 12.38 9.89 14.45
CA ASP A 88 13.33 10.03 13.34
C ASP A 88 12.85 9.34 12.05
N ASP A 89 11.54 9.13 11.92
CA ASP A 89 10.88 8.44 10.81
C ASP A 89 11.26 6.95 10.65
N LYS A 90 12.04 6.37 11.57
CA LYS A 90 12.30 4.92 11.58
C LYS A 90 11.07 4.14 11.98
N ILE A 91 10.88 2.97 11.36
CA ILE A 91 9.74 2.10 11.61
C ILE A 91 10.23 0.80 12.25
N GLN A 92 9.64 0.44 13.39
CA GLN A 92 9.91 -0.81 14.09
C GLN A 92 8.71 -1.75 13.95
N TYR A 93 8.97 -2.98 13.55
CA TYR A 93 7.95 -4.02 13.43
C TYR A 93 8.11 -5.07 14.53
N SER A 94 6.99 -5.53 15.08
CA SER A 94 6.96 -6.73 15.94
C SER A 94 5.70 -7.54 15.68
N GLY A 95 5.78 -8.85 15.87
CA GLY A 95 4.74 -9.79 15.43
C GLY A 95 4.90 -10.17 13.95
N ARG A 96 3.90 -10.85 13.39
CA ARG A 96 3.95 -11.39 12.03
C ARG A 96 2.54 -11.62 11.49
N ILE A 97 2.36 -11.40 10.20
CA ILE A 97 1.14 -11.79 9.47
C ILE A 97 1.33 -13.18 8.87
N ARG A 98 0.40 -14.08 9.13
CA ARG A 98 0.39 -15.41 8.49
C ARG A 98 -0.04 -15.32 7.02
N PRO A 99 0.53 -16.11 6.11
CA PRO A 99 0.20 -16.04 4.67
C PRO A 99 -1.27 -16.29 4.31
N ASP A 100 -1.99 -17.04 5.14
CA ASP A 100 -3.38 -17.47 4.93
C ASP A 100 -4.39 -16.65 5.75
N ASP A 101 -3.94 -15.56 6.40
CA ASP A 101 -4.79 -14.67 7.16
C ASP A 101 -5.27 -13.49 6.30
N ASN A 102 -6.55 -13.52 5.93
CA ASN A 102 -7.16 -12.46 5.13
C ASN A 102 -7.63 -11.27 5.97
N GLU A 103 -7.64 -11.36 7.30
CA GLU A 103 -8.06 -10.25 8.17
C GLU A 103 -7.09 -10.07 9.34
N PRO A 104 -5.79 -9.80 9.08
CA PRO A 104 -4.85 -9.58 10.16
C PRO A 104 -5.14 -8.25 10.85
N ILE A 105 -4.80 -8.18 12.14
CA ILE A 105 -4.85 -6.95 12.92
C ILE A 105 -3.47 -6.30 12.89
N ILE A 106 -3.43 -5.03 12.46
CA ILE A 106 -2.22 -4.22 12.40
C ILE A 106 -2.38 -3.05 13.36
N VAL A 107 -1.54 -2.95 14.39
CA VAL A 107 -1.55 -1.80 15.30
C VAL A 107 -0.44 -0.85 14.91
N VAL A 108 -0.76 0.40 14.59
CA VAL A 108 0.22 1.44 14.29
C VAL A 108 0.26 2.43 15.45
N GLY A 109 1.40 2.48 16.14
CA GLY A 109 1.66 3.41 17.24
C GLY A 109 2.81 4.36 16.92
N PHE A 110 2.89 5.46 17.65
CA PHE A 110 3.92 6.49 17.46
C PHE A 110 4.73 6.67 18.74
N GLU A 111 6.04 6.85 18.60
CA GLU A 111 6.91 7.23 19.72
C GLU A 111 6.54 8.60 20.26
N ASN A 112 6.25 9.56 19.37
CA ASN A 112 5.57 10.79 19.77
C ASN A 112 4.06 10.57 19.75
N ASN A 113 3.52 10.16 20.90
CA ASN A 113 2.09 9.97 21.15
C ASN A 113 1.48 11.10 22.00
N HIS A 114 2.03 12.31 21.94
CA HIS A 114 1.48 13.44 22.69
C HIS A 114 0.24 14.01 22.00
N ASP A 115 -0.61 14.64 22.81
CA ASP A 115 -1.71 15.46 22.33
C ASP A 115 -1.23 16.71 21.59
N GLY A 116 -2.16 17.36 20.90
CA GLY A 116 -1.91 18.62 20.21
C GLY A 116 -2.02 18.49 18.71
N TYR A 117 -2.53 19.56 18.10
CA TYR A 117 -2.85 19.62 16.67
C TYR A 117 -1.64 19.30 15.78
N SER A 118 -0.48 19.92 16.05
CA SER A 118 0.75 19.69 15.30
C SER A 118 1.24 18.24 15.40
N ASN A 119 1.11 17.63 16.59
CA ASN A 119 1.45 16.22 16.80
C ASN A 119 0.52 15.31 16.00
N ILE A 120 -0.79 15.59 15.95
CA ILE A 120 -1.77 14.82 15.18
C ILE A 120 -1.48 14.88 13.68
N GLN A 121 -1.18 16.07 13.14
CA GLN A 121 -0.80 16.21 11.72
C GLN A 121 0.46 15.42 11.38
N GLN A 122 1.46 15.48 12.27
CA GLN A 122 2.70 14.74 12.14
C GLN A 122 2.48 13.22 12.23
N GLN A 123 1.61 12.76 13.12
CA GLN A 123 1.20 11.37 13.25
C GLN A 123 0.44 10.87 12.01
N ALA A 124 -0.41 11.72 11.40
CA ALA A 124 -1.06 11.40 10.12
C ALA A 124 -0.06 11.27 8.97
N ARG A 125 0.97 12.14 8.90
CA ARG A 125 2.07 11.97 7.93
C ARG A 125 2.78 10.63 8.12
N TRP A 126 3.14 10.30 9.37
CA TRP A 126 3.78 9.03 9.69
C TRP A 126 2.90 7.83 9.36
N PHE A 127 1.60 7.93 9.66
CA PHE A 127 0.65 6.89 9.30
C PHE A 127 0.60 6.67 7.78
N ASN A 128 0.59 7.74 6.98
CA ASN A 128 0.61 7.62 5.52
C ASN A 128 1.88 6.90 5.00
N LEU A 129 3.04 7.16 5.61
CA LEU A 129 4.28 6.43 5.28
C LEU A 129 4.15 4.94 5.54
N VAL A 130 3.70 4.58 6.75
CA VAL A 130 3.45 3.19 7.15
C VAL A 130 2.39 2.54 6.25
N PHE A 131 1.28 3.22 5.99
CA PHE A 131 0.18 2.70 5.18
C PHE A 131 0.67 2.35 3.77
N ARG A 132 1.48 3.22 3.15
CA ARG A 132 2.05 2.95 1.82
C ARG A 132 2.98 1.75 1.82
N GLU A 133 3.78 1.56 2.87
CA GLU A 133 4.66 0.39 2.99
C GLU A 133 3.86 -0.90 3.20
N LEU A 134 2.85 -0.88 4.07
CA LEU A 134 1.97 -2.01 4.31
C LEU A 134 1.21 -2.41 3.03
N THR A 135 0.66 -1.43 2.30
CA THR A 135 -0.03 -1.68 1.02
C THR A 135 0.91 -2.30 -0.02
N LYS A 136 2.17 -1.83 -0.11
CA LYS A 136 3.17 -2.42 -1.02
C LYS A 136 3.59 -3.84 -0.62
N GLN A 137 3.72 -4.09 0.68
CA GLN A 137 4.19 -5.37 1.21
C GLN A 137 3.11 -6.46 1.12
N TYR A 138 1.87 -6.12 1.46
CA TYR A 138 0.77 -7.07 1.62
C TYR A 138 -0.29 -7.00 0.51
N ASN A 139 -0.20 -6.02 -0.40
CA ASN A 139 -1.07 -5.86 -1.57
C ASN A 139 -2.58 -5.84 -1.26
N PHE A 140 -3.00 -5.36 -0.08
CA PHE A 140 -4.42 -5.15 0.19
C PHE A 140 -4.94 -3.90 -0.54
N ASN A 141 -6.20 -3.93 -0.94
CA ASN A 141 -6.87 -2.84 -1.66
C ASN A 141 -7.98 -2.15 -0.83
N ASN A 142 -8.30 -2.72 0.33
CA ASN A 142 -9.29 -2.22 1.28
C ASN A 142 -8.80 -2.53 2.69
N PHE A 143 -9.29 -1.80 3.70
CA PHE A 143 -8.94 -2.04 5.10
C PHE A 143 -10.07 -1.53 6.01
N LYS A 144 -10.07 -1.97 7.27
CA LYS A 144 -10.96 -1.47 8.32
C LYS A 144 -10.16 -0.58 9.27
N ALA A 145 -10.65 0.62 9.55
CA ALA A 145 -9.97 1.60 10.38
C ALA A 145 -10.56 1.65 11.79
N ILE A 146 -9.72 1.54 12.83
CA ILE A 146 -10.14 1.72 14.23
C ILE A 146 -9.20 2.71 14.91
N GLY A 147 -9.69 3.91 15.19
CA GLY A 147 -8.97 4.92 15.96
C GLY A 147 -9.52 5.06 17.37
N HIS A 148 -8.68 4.99 18.39
CA HIS A 148 -9.08 5.31 19.77
C HIS A 148 -8.60 6.71 20.15
N SER A 149 -9.50 7.59 20.62
CA SER A 149 -9.17 8.99 20.98
C SER A 149 -8.43 9.68 19.83
N ASN A 150 -7.20 10.18 20.00
CA ASN A 150 -6.42 10.82 18.94
C ASN A 150 -6.17 9.92 17.73
N GLY A 151 -6.20 8.59 17.88
CA GLY A 151 -6.16 7.66 16.75
C GLY A 151 -7.29 7.91 15.74
N GLY A 152 -8.47 8.34 16.21
CA GLY A 152 -9.58 8.72 15.34
C GLY A 152 -9.28 10.01 14.56
N LEU A 153 -8.70 11.01 15.21
CA LEU A 153 -8.31 12.26 14.57
C LEU A 153 -7.22 12.06 13.52
N ILE A 154 -6.24 11.18 13.80
CA ILE A 154 -5.21 10.81 12.82
C ILE A 154 -5.84 10.21 11.57
N TYR A 155 -6.85 9.34 11.71
CA TYR A 155 -7.61 8.82 10.57
C TYR A 155 -8.34 9.92 9.81
N THR A 156 -9.01 10.84 10.50
CA THR A 156 -9.72 11.96 9.86
C THR A 156 -8.77 12.89 9.09
N TYR A 157 -7.52 13.03 9.53
CA TYR A 157 -6.49 13.77 8.78
C TYR A 157 -5.92 13.02 7.58
N PHE A 158 -5.92 11.69 7.64
CA PHE A 158 -5.34 10.82 6.62
C PHE A 158 -6.29 10.56 5.44
N LEU A 159 -7.58 10.40 5.71
CA LEU A 159 -8.64 10.10 4.73
C LEU A 159 -9.08 11.35 3.96
#